data_AF-A0A926CWW2-F1
#
_entry.id   AF-A0A926CWW2-F1
#
_cell.length_a   1.000
_cell.length_b   1.000
_cell.length_c   1.000
_cell.angle_alpha   90.00
_cell.angle_beta   90.00
_cell.angle_gamma   90.00
#
_symmetry.space_group_name_H-M   'P 1'
#
loop_
_entity.id
_entity.type
_entity.pdbx_description
1 polymer ?
#
loop_
_entity_poly.entity_id
_entity_poly.type
_entity_poly.pdbx_seq_one_letter_code
_entity_poly.pdbx_strand_id
1 'polypeptide(L)'
;MIKIFTTAILSLPLFLTEMSAQQYCIEGRFDTYVFDLSEIEVFQDIQYGEAINVDGYTEQLKLDIYKASDESDELEKKPLIILVHGGSLLGGDKGLPGSVYLANDFAQKGYVFSAIN
;
A
#
# COMPACT_ATOMS: atom_id res chain seq x y z
N MET A 1 -40.28 63.73 -2.27
CA MET A 1 -40.45 62.46 -1.55
C MET A 1 -39.66 61.38 -2.29
N ILE A 2 -38.44 61.09 -1.86
CA ILE A 2 -37.54 60.11 -2.49
C ILE A 2 -37.62 58.81 -1.70
N LYS A 3 -37.95 57.72 -2.41
CA LYS A 3 -37.96 56.34 -1.89
C LYS A 3 -36.52 55.86 -1.73
N ILE A 4 -36.17 55.33 -0.55
CA ILE A 4 -34.90 54.64 -0.33
C ILE A 4 -35.24 53.17 -0.12
N PHE A 5 -34.88 52.34 -1.09
CA PHE A 5 -35.05 50.89 -1.08
C PHE A 5 -33.82 50.28 -0.43
N THR A 6 -33.98 49.71 0.77
CA THR A 6 -32.89 49.08 1.52
C THR A 6 -32.74 47.63 1.02
N THR A 7 -31.69 47.33 0.26
CA THR A 7 -31.32 45.96 -0.10
C THR A 7 -30.48 45.35 1.02
N ALA A 8 -30.98 44.29 1.64
CA ALA A 8 -30.24 43.48 2.60
C ALA A 8 -29.24 42.59 1.85
N ILE A 9 -27.94 42.82 2.05
CA ILE A 9 -26.88 41.98 1.51
C ILE A 9 -26.67 40.82 2.48
N LEU A 10 -27.17 39.64 2.12
CA LEU A 10 -26.98 38.40 2.86
C LEU A 10 -25.58 37.85 2.52
N SER A 11 -24.58 38.17 3.32
CA SER A 11 -23.22 37.63 3.18
C SER A 11 -23.17 36.19 3.69
N LEU A 12 -23.18 35.22 2.77
CA LEU A 12 -22.95 33.81 3.06
C LEU A 12 -21.45 33.59 3.31
N PRO A 13 -21.01 33.11 4.49
CA PRO A 13 -19.60 32.82 4.71
C PRO A 13 -19.20 31.63 3.83
N LEU A 14 -18.37 31.90 2.82
CA LEU A 14 -17.74 30.87 2.00
C LEU A 14 -16.65 30.20 2.87
N PHE A 15 -16.99 29.09 3.51
CA PHE A 15 -16.00 28.25 4.17
C PHE A 15 -15.05 27.70 3.09
N LEU A 16 -13.83 28.23 3.06
CA LEU A 16 -12.74 27.66 2.30
C LEU A 16 -12.37 26.33 2.97
N THR A 17 -12.92 25.23 2.48
CA THR A 17 -12.42 23.91 2.83
C THR A 17 -11.09 23.73 2.10
N GLU A 18 -9.99 23.65 2.84
CA GLU A 18 -8.70 23.28 2.26
C GLU A 18 -8.78 21.83 1.77
N MET A 19 -8.88 21.66 0.46
CA MET A 19 -8.90 20.36 -0.18
C MET A 19 -7.45 19.92 -0.40
N SER A 20 -6.87 19.22 0.58
CA SER A 20 -5.57 18.57 0.38
C SER A 20 -5.75 17.38 -0.57
N ALA A 21 -5.41 17.59 -1.84
CA ALA A 21 -5.50 16.56 -2.88
C ALA A 21 -4.25 15.64 -2.94
N GLN A 22 -3.25 15.87 -2.10
CA GLN A 22 -1.94 15.21 -2.17
C GLN A 22 -1.53 14.67 -0.81
N GLN A 23 -2.16 13.57 -0.38
CA GLN A 23 -1.88 12.89 0.89
C GLN A 23 -0.52 12.15 0.92
N TYR A 24 0.25 12.16 -0.18
CA TYR A 24 1.47 11.36 -0.30
C TYR A 24 2.78 12.13 -0.11
N CYS A 25 2.74 13.44 0.18
CA CYS A 25 3.94 14.20 0.51
C CYS A 25 4.21 14.12 2.03
N ILE A 26 4.50 12.91 2.51
CA ILE A 26 4.91 12.66 3.91
C ILE A 26 6.43 12.61 3.94
N GLU A 27 7.06 13.52 4.67
CA GLU A 27 8.50 13.60 4.79
C GLU A 27 9.11 12.28 5.29
N GLY A 28 10.15 11.79 4.62
CA GLY A 28 10.87 10.54 4.97
C GLY A 28 10.16 9.24 4.60
N ARG A 29 8.87 9.28 4.24
CA ARG A 29 8.08 8.08 3.92
C ARG A 29 8.48 7.51 2.56
N PHE A 30 8.60 6.18 2.47
CA PHE A 30 8.97 5.42 1.27
C PHE A 30 10.41 5.62 0.76
N ASP A 31 11.21 6.43 1.44
CA ASP A 31 12.63 6.65 1.12
C ASP A 31 13.53 6.12 2.25
N THR A 32 13.16 6.44 3.49
CA THR A 32 13.92 6.09 4.69
C THR A 32 13.19 5.06 5.56
N TYR A 33 13.92 4.39 6.45
CA TYR A 33 13.32 3.47 7.43
C TYR A 33 12.51 4.27 8.45
N VAL A 34 11.21 3.98 8.52
CA VAL A 34 10.26 4.62 9.44
C VAL A 34 9.66 3.63 10.44
N PHE A 35 9.82 2.33 10.20
CA PHE A 35 9.37 1.25 11.08
C PHE A 35 10.52 0.29 11.42
N ASP A 36 10.49 -0.24 12.64
CA ASP A 36 11.34 -1.33 13.07
C ASP A 36 10.84 -2.67 12.53
N LEU A 37 11.74 -3.65 12.41
CA LEU A 37 11.37 -5.00 11.96
C LEU A 37 10.29 -5.66 12.85
N SER A 38 10.25 -5.30 14.13
CA SER A 38 9.24 -5.82 15.07
C SER A 38 7.83 -5.31 14.78
N GLU A 39 7.69 -4.27 13.97
CA GLU A 39 6.41 -3.69 13.57
C GLU A 39 5.90 -4.24 12.23
N ILE A 40 6.69 -5.07 11.55
CA ILE A 40 6.33 -5.66 10.28
C ILE A 40 5.56 -6.96 10.49
N GLU A 41 4.34 -6.99 9.97
CA GLU A 41 3.50 -8.17 9.89
C GLU A 41 3.71 -8.90 8.57
N VAL A 42 3.71 -10.23 8.65
CA VAL A 42 3.80 -11.12 7.49
C VAL A 42 2.58 -12.01 7.42
N PHE A 43 1.84 -11.91 6.31
CA PHE A 43 0.71 -12.77 6.01
C PHE A 43 1.14 -13.77 4.95
N GLN A 44 1.26 -15.04 5.34
CA GLN A 44 1.85 -16.06 4.48
C GLN A 44 0.79 -16.92 3.77
N ASP A 45 1.18 -17.44 2.60
CA ASP A 45 0.43 -18.45 1.84
C ASP A 45 -1.02 -18.06 1.52
N ILE A 46 -1.25 -16.76 1.29
CA ILE A 46 -2.55 -16.25 0.85
C ILE A 46 -2.79 -16.77 -0.57
N GLN A 47 -3.79 -17.62 -0.74
CA GLN A 47 -4.24 -18.04 -2.05
C GLN A 47 -4.94 -16.87 -2.75
N TYR A 48 -4.39 -16.42 -3.88
CA TYR A 48 -4.98 -15.34 -4.69
C TYR A 48 -5.69 -15.88 -5.94
N GLY A 49 -5.46 -17.14 -6.28
CA GLY A 49 -6.09 -17.78 -7.43
C GLY A 49 -5.68 -19.23 -7.61
N GLU A 50 -6.01 -19.76 -8.78
CA GLU A 50 -5.63 -21.09 -9.24
C GLU A 50 -5.49 -21.12 -10.76
N ALA A 51 -4.62 -21.98 -11.27
CA ALA A 51 -4.39 -22.17 -12.69
C ALA A 51 -4.00 -23.62 -13.00
N ILE A 52 -4.11 -24.04 -14.26
CA ILE A 52 -3.55 -25.33 -14.70
C ILE A 52 -2.07 -25.14 -15.00
N ASN A 53 -1.22 -25.94 -14.36
CA ASN A 53 0.22 -25.89 -14.54
C ASN A 53 0.70 -26.68 -15.76
N VAL A 54 2.01 -26.68 -16.01
CA VAL A 54 2.62 -27.32 -17.18
C VAL A 54 2.44 -28.85 -17.22
N ASP A 55 2.19 -29.47 -16.06
CA ASP A 55 1.93 -30.91 -15.94
C ASP A 55 0.43 -31.25 -16.04
N GLY A 56 -0.43 -30.24 -16.23
CA GLY A 56 -1.88 -30.39 -16.37
C GLY A 56 -2.62 -30.46 -15.03
N TYR A 57 -1.97 -30.17 -13.90
CA TYR A 57 -2.61 -30.17 -12.58
C TYR A 57 -3.11 -28.76 -12.22
N THR A 58 -4.20 -28.69 -11.45
CA THR A 58 -4.61 -27.44 -10.81
C THR A 58 -3.61 -27.06 -9.73
N GLU A 59 -2.98 -25.90 -9.90
CA GLU A 59 -2.05 -25.29 -8.97
C GLU A 59 -2.70 -24.10 -8.28
N GLN A 60 -2.58 -24.05 -6.95
CA GLN A 60 -3.00 -22.90 -6.16
C GLN A 60 -1.92 -21.83 -6.21
N LEU A 61 -2.29 -20.64 -6.65
CA LEU A 61 -1.37 -19.52 -6.72
C LEU A 61 -1.38 -18.78 -5.39
N LYS A 62 -0.20 -18.63 -4.79
CA LYS A 62 -0.04 -18.11 -3.43
C LYS A 62 0.92 -16.94 -3.37
N LEU A 63 0.69 -16.04 -2.43
CA LEU A 63 1.54 -14.92 -2.15
C LEU A 63 1.74 -14.72 -0.65
N ASP A 64 2.80 -14.01 -0.30
CA ASP A 64 3.06 -13.49 1.04
C ASP A 64 2.97 -11.97 1.00
N ILE A 65 2.36 -11.36 2.03
CA ILE A 65 2.29 -9.89 2.19
C ILE A 65 3.09 -9.47 3.41
N TYR A 66 3.94 -8.46 3.24
CA TYR A 66 4.73 -7.80 4.28
C TYR A 66 4.28 -6.34 4.35
N LYS A 67 3.88 -5.89 5.54
CA LYS A 67 3.51 -4.49 5.78
C LYS A 67 3.75 -4.12 7.24
N ALA A 68 3.92 -2.84 7.54
CA ALA A 68 3.79 -2.37 8.91
C ALA A 68 2.38 -2.70 9.47
N SER A 69 2.33 -2.98 10.77
CA SER A 69 1.07 -3.23 11.48
C SER A 69 0.12 -2.05 11.33
N ASP A 70 -1.19 -2.30 11.39
CA ASP A 70 -2.17 -1.23 11.29
C ASP A 70 -2.14 -0.30 12.53
N GLU A 71 -1.53 -0.75 13.64
CA GLU A 71 -1.27 0.08 14.82
C GLU A 71 -0.07 1.04 14.61
N SER A 72 0.97 0.59 13.89
CA SER A 72 2.13 1.43 13.56
C SER A 72 1.86 2.35 12.38
N ASP A 73 0.97 1.96 11.46
CA ASP A 73 0.82 2.62 10.16
C ASP A 73 -0.64 2.86 9.76
N GLU A 74 -1.16 4.01 10.21
CA GLU A 74 -2.55 4.45 10.00
C GLU A 74 -2.87 4.88 8.55
N LEU A 75 -1.89 4.84 7.63
CA LEU A 75 -2.11 5.27 6.25
C LEU A 75 -2.98 4.25 5.49
N GLU A 76 -4.21 4.66 5.13
CA GLU A 76 -5.19 3.81 4.44
C GLU A 76 -4.72 3.30 3.07
N LYS A 77 -3.95 4.11 2.33
CA LYS A 77 -3.49 3.78 0.97
C LYS A 77 -1.99 3.86 0.89
N LYS A 78 -1.38 2.75 0.47
CA LYS A 78 0.06 2.57 0.43
C LYS A 78 0.47 2.04 -0.95
N PRO A 79 1.63 2.45 -1.48
CA PRO A 79 2.19 1.85 -2.67
C PRO A 79 2.46 0.35 -2.41
N LEU A 80 2.02 -0.47 -3.36
CA LEU A 80 2.26 -1.91 -3.38
C LEU A 80 3.43 -2.22 -4.32
N ILE A 81 4.38 -3.00 -3.83
CA ILE A 81 5.41 -3.65 -4.64
C ILE A 81 5.03 -5.13 -4.77
N ILE A 82 5.00 -5.66 -5.99
CA ILE A 82 4.81 -7.10 -6.23
C ILE A 82 6.11 -7.64 -6.82
N LEU A 83 6.72 -8.59 -6.10
CA LEU A 83 7.90 -9.32 -6.53
C LEU A 83 7.48 -10.69 -7.07
N VAL A 84 7.94 -10.98 -8.29
CA VAL A 84 7.92 -12.31 -8.87
C VAL A 84 9.33 -12.86 -8.81
N HIS A 85 9.51 -14.02 -8.18
CA HIS A 85 10.84 -14.58 -8.02
C HIS A 85 11.44 -15.02 -9.37
N GLY A 86 12.78 -15.08 -9.41
CA GLY A 86 13.49 -15.76 -10.50
C GLY A 86 13.32 -17.28 -10.43
N GLY A 87 13.80 -18.00 -11.44
CA GLY A 87 13.70 -19.46 -11.51
C GLY A 87 13.22 -20.01 -12.86
N SER A 88 13.32 -19.19 -13.91
CA SER A 88 13.03 -19.60 -15.30
C SER A 88 11.60 -20.14 -15.52
N LEU A 89 10.65 -19.74 -14.67
CA LEU A 89 9.27 -20.23 -14.68
C LEU A 89 9.13 -21.74 -14.40
N LEU A 90 10.19 -22.38 -13.90
CA LEU A 90 10.20 -23.80 -13.56
C LEU A 90 10.28 -24.03 -12.05
N GLY A 91 10.69 -23.01 -11.30
CA GLY A 91 10.78 -23.07 -9.86
C GLY A 91 11.13 -21.71 -9.28
N GLY A 92 11.63 -21.74 -8.06
CA GLY A 92 11.75 -20.58 -7.19
C GLY A 92 10.67 -20.62 -6.12
N ASP A 93 10.74 -19.66 -5.20
CA ASP A 93 9.82 -19.58 -4.09
C ASP A 93 9.77 -18.12 -3.58
N LYS A 94 8.57 -17.66 -3.19
CA LYS A 94 8.36 -16.33 -2.62
C LYS A 94 9.16 -16.08 -1.33
N GLY A 95 9.51 -17.14 -0.59
CA GLY A 95 10.28 -17.12 0.65
C GLY A 95 11.80 -17.24 0.48
N LEU A 96 12.33 -17.15 -0.74
CA LEU A 96 13.78 -17.10 -0.95
C LEU A 96 14.43 -15.95 -0.14
N PRO A 97 15.65 -16.12 0.40
CA PRO A 97 16.26 -15.11 1.28
C PRO A 97 16.35 -13.71 0.67
N GLY A 98 16.57 -13.60 -0.64
CA GLY A 98 16.57 -12.32 -1.35
C GLY A 98 15.20 -11.65 -1.38
N SER A 99 14.12 -12.42 -1.57
CA SER A 99 12.74 -11.93 -1.52
C SER A 99 12.39 -11.43 -0.13
N VAL A 100 12.73 -12.20 0.92
CA VAL A 100 12.48 -11.83 2.32
C VAL A 100 13.28 -10.58 2.71
N TYR A 101 14.52 -10.45 2.23
CA TYR A 101 15.33 -9.25 2.46
C TYR A 101 14.67 -8.00 1.84
N LEU A 102 14.29 -8.06 0.56
CA LEU A 102 13.62 -6.95 -0.12
C LEU A 102 12.28 -6.62 0.53
N ALA A 103 11.51 -7.64 0.91
CA ALA A 103 10.21 -7.45 1.53
C ALA A 103 10.32 -6.67 2.84
N ASN A 104 11.25 -7.05 3.72
CA ASN A 104 11.51 -6.33 4.96
C ASN A 104 12.03 -4.90 4.70
N ASP A 105 12.98 -4.72 3.78
CA ASP A 105 13.55 -3.40 3.46
C ASP A 105 12.46 -2.39 3.02
N PHE A 106 11.58 -2.80 2.11
CA PHE A 106 10.51 -1.94 1.63
C PHE A 106 9.36 -1.80 2.65
N ALA A 107 9.03 -2.86 3.39
CA ALA A 107 8.01 -2.77 4.44
C ALA A 107 8.41 -1.80 5.56
N GLN A 108 9.69 -1.78 5.97
CA GLN A 108 10.21 -0.83 6.95
C GLN A 108 10.22 0.63 6.44
N LYS A 109 10.28 0.84 5.12
CA LYS A 109 10.09 2.16 4.48
C LYS A 109 8.61 2.53 4.33
N GLY A 110 7.72 1.61 4.70
CA GLY A 110 6.28 1.80 4.77
C GLY A 110 5.50 1.38 3.53
N TYR A 111 6.12 0.67 2.59
CA TYR A 111 5.42 0.02 1.48
C TYR A 111 4.60 -1.17 1.97
N VAL A 112 3.60 -1.55 1.19
CA VAL A 112 3.11 -2.93 1.22
C VAL A 112 3.92 -3.70 0.20
N PHE A 113 4.50 -4.84 0.59
CA PHE A 113 5.27 -5.69 -0.29
C PHE A 113 4.59 -7.06 -0.42
N SER A 114 4.46 -7.56 -1.64
CA SER A 114 3.93 -8.88 -1.93
C SER A 114 4.95 -9.69 -2.70
N ALA A 115 5.20 -10.93 -2.28
CA ALA A 115 6.02 -11.89 -3.01
C ALA A 115 5.13 -13.05 -3.47
N ILE A 116 5.15 -13.37 -4.77
CA ILE A 116 4.31 -14.42 -5.36
C ILE A 116 5.13 -15.66 -5.72
N ASN A 117 4.49 -16.83 -5.61
CA ASN A 117 4.92 -18.05 -6.30
C ASN A 117 4.48 -18.02 -7.77
#